data_AF-A0A9X2EJ33-F1
#
_entry.id   AF-A0A9X2EJ33-F1
#
_cell.length_a   1.000
_cell.length_b   1.000
_cell.length_c   1.000
_cell.angle_alpha   90.00
_cell.angle_beta   90.00
_cell.angle_gamma   90.00
#
_symmetry.space_group_name_H-M   'P 1'
#
loop_
_entity.id
_entity.type
_entity.pdbx_description
1 polymer ?
#
loop_
_entity_poly.entity_id
_entity_poly.type
_entity_poly.pdbx_seq_one_letter_code
_entity_poly.pdbx_strand_id
1 'polypeptide(L)' 'VSSEGLADEWVTHLFTDVEGLSGLDPEPLEDLRAVILEQGPVSGFGDAEVIAFDELFDASGTA' A
#
# COMPACT_ATOMS: atom_id res chain seq x y z
N VAL A 1 -12.72 3.84 -1.91
CA VAL A 1 -12.66 3.86 -0.43
C VAL A 1 -11.89 5.11 -0.03
N SER A 2 -12.25 5.79 1.05
CA SER A 2 -11.57 7.03 1.51
C SER A 2 -10.58 6.72 2.64
N SER A 3 -9.53 7.52 2.81
CA SER A 3 -8.56 7.37 3.90
C SER A 3 -9.21 7.36 5.29
N GLU A 4 -10.18 8.25 5.54
CA GLU A 4 -10.89 8.31 6.83
C GLU A 4 -11.66 7.00 7.14
N GLY A 5 -12.20 6.34 6.12
CA GLY A 5 -12.87 5.06 6.30
C GLY A 5 -11.89 3.94 6.65
N LEU A 6 -10.73 3.91 5.99
CA LEU A 6 -9.67 2.93 6.28
C LEU A 6 -9.03 3.16 7.66
N ALA A 7 -8.91 4.42 8.08
CA ALA A 7 -8.41 4.78 9.40
C ALA A 7 -9.36 4.31 10.51
N ASP A 8 -10.67 4.45 10.31
CA ASP A 8 -11.68 3.93 11.24
C ASP A 8 -11.63 2.40 11.36
N GLU A 9 -11.22 1.71 10.29
CA GLU A 9 -11.13 0.25 10.22
C GLU A 9 -9.79 -0.35 10.67
N TRP A 10 -8.83 0.45 11.16
CA TRP A 10 -7.50 -0.02 11.61
C TRP A 10 -6.80 -0.95 10.61
N VAL A 11 -6.45 -0.42 9.45
CA VAL A 11 -5.81 -1.19 8.36
C VAL A 11 -4.29 -1.22 8.50
N THR A 12 -3.70 -2.41 8.57
CA THR A 12 -2.23 -2.60 8.65
C THR A 12 -1.57 -2.88 7.30
N HIS A 13 -2.33 -3.49 6.37
CA HIS A 13 -1.87 -3.85 5.03
C HIS A 13 -2.93 -3.46 4.02
N LEU A 14 -2.53 -2.76 2.97
CA LEU A 14 -3.41 -2.30 1.90
C LEU A 14 -2.94 -2.85 0.55
N PHE A 15 -3.85 -3.43 -0.22
CA PHE A 15 -3.63 -3.83 -1.61
C PHE A 15 -4.37 -2.87 -2.53
N THR A 16 -3.68 -2.25 -3.48
CA THR A 16 -4.30 -1.29 -4.40
C THR A 16 -3.46 -1.10 -5.67
N ASP A 17 -3.98 -0.35 -6.63
CA ASP A 17 -3.24 0.13 -7.80
C ASP A 17 -2.76 1.58 -7.58
N VAL A 18 -1.86 2.08 -8.44
CA VAL A 18 -1.37 3.46 -8.42
C VAL A 18 -2.50 4.49 -8.41
N GLU A 19 -3.57 4.28 -9.18
CA GLU A 19 -4.71 5.21 -9.18
C GLU A 19 -5.43 5.23 -7.82
N GLY A 20 -5.55 4.06 -7.18
CA GLY A 20 -6.15 3.92 -5.86
C GLY A 20 -5.29 4.55 -4.77
N LEU A 21 -3.97 4.32 -4.81
CA LEU A 21 -3.01 4.89 -3.85
C LEU A 21 -2.93 6.42 -3.96
N SER A 22 -2.98 6.96 -5.18
CA SER A 22 -2.92 8.41 -5.43
C SER A 22 -4.11 9.18 -4.84
N GLY A 23 -5.22 8.48 -4.58
CA GLY A 23 -6.42 9.06 -3.97
C GLY A 23 -6.44 8.97 -2.43
N LEU A 24 -5.41 8.39 -1.82
CA LEU A 24 -5.32 8.21 -0.37
C LEU A 24 -4.33 9.21 0.23
N ASP A 25 -4.75 9.79 1.33
CA ASP A 25 -3.88 10.54 2.23
C ASP A 25 -3.25 9.59 3.25
N PRO A 26 -1.91 9.61 3.41
CA PRO A 26 -1.20 8.77 4.38
C PRO A 26 -1.28 9.28 5.82
N GLU A 27 -1.52 10.58 6.06
CA GLU A 27 -1.52 11.15 7.42
C GLU A 27 -2.51 10.47 8.39
N PRO A 28 -3.78 10.18 8.02
CA PRO A 28 -4.72 9.48 8.91
C PRO A 28 -4.46 7.97 8.99
N LEU A 29 -3.53 7.41 8.22
CA LEU A 29 -3.25 5.98 8.14
C LEU A 29 -1.98 5.62 8.92
N GLU A 30 -1.85 6.15 10.14
CA GLU A 30 -0.65 5.99 11.00
C GLU A 30 -0.34 4.51 11.34
N ASP A 31 -1.36 3.65 11.36
CA ASP A 31 -1.23 2.22 11.62
C ASP A 31 -0.83 1.39 10.39
N LEU A 32 -0.87 2.00 9.20
CA LEU A 32 -0.58 1.32 7.94
C LEU A 32 0.92 1.05 7.83
N ARG A 33 1.28 -0.23 7.68
CA ARG A 33 2.68 -0.66 7.61
C ARG A 33 3.12 -0.99 6.21
N ALA A 34 2.23 -1.53 5.39
CA ALA A 34 2.57 -1.97 4.05
C ALA A 34 1.47 -1.65 3.05
N VAL A 35 1.89 -1.19 1.88
CA VAL A 35 1.06 -1.03 0.68
C VAL A 35 1.64 -1.92 -0.41
N ILE A 36 0.79 -2.80 -0.94
CA ILE A 36 1.14 -3.65 -2.06
C ILE A 36 0.46 -3.09 -3.31
N LEU A 37 1.28 -2.59 -4.24
CA LEU A 37 0.84 -2.06 -5.52
C LEU A 37 0.69 -3.18 -6.55
N GLU A 38 -0.51 -3.37 -7.10
CA GLU A 38 -0.76 -4.39 -8.12
C GLU A 38 0.12 -4.17 -9.36
N GLN A 39 0.18 -2.93 -9.85
CA GLN A 39 1.00 -2.54 -11.01
C GLN A 39 1.48 -1.09 -10.87
N GLY A 40 2.62 -0.79 -11.49
CA GLY A 40 3.14 0.58 -11.59
C GLY A 40 4.35 0.88 -10.70
N PRO A 41 4.90 2.11 -10.79
CA PRO A 41 6.15 2.45 -10.12
C PRO A 41 5.97 2.52 -8.60
N VAL A 42 6.90 1.91 -7.86
CA VAL A 42 6.97 2.04 -6.41
C VAL A 42 7.30 3.47 -6.03
N SER A 43 6.38 4.11 -5.32
CA SER A 43 6.53 5.44 -4.76
C SER A 43 6.22 5.36 -3.27
N GLY A 44 6.94 6.08 -2.42
CA GLY A 44 6.73 6.04 -0.97
C GLY A 44 5.32 6.52 -0.58
N PHE A 45 4.79 6.00 0.53
CA PHE A 45 3.49 6.36 1.07
C PHE A 45 3.57 6.55 2.59
N GLY A 46 3.78 7.80 3.04
CA GLY A 46 4.04 8.09 4.45
C GLY A 46 5.20 7.26 5.00
N ASP A 47 4.99 6.67 6.18
CA ASP A 47 5.90 5.72 6.83
C ASP A 47 5.69 4.25 6.41
N ALA A 48 4.70 3.97 5.55
CA ALA A 48 4.40 2.61 5.10
C ALA A 48 5.40 2.13 4.04
N GLU A 49 5.77 0.85 4.12
CA GLU A 49 6.55 0.17 3.10
C GLU A 49 5.69 -0.01 1.84
N VAL A 50 6.18 0.44 0.69
CA VAL A 50 5.47 0.27 -0.59
C VAL A 50 6.22 -0.74 -1.44
N ILE A 51 5.49 -1.77 -1.88
CA ILE A 51 6.05 -2.92 -2.60
C ILE A 51 5.22 -3.14 -3.86
N ALA A 52 5.86 -3.26 -5.04
CA ALA A 52 5.13 -3.72 -6.21
C ALA A 52 4.88 -5.23 -6.13
N PHE A 53 3.68 -5.65 -6.53
CA PHE A 53 3.25 -7.05 -6.49
C PHE A 53 4.15 -7.94 -7.35
N ASP A 54 4.62 -7.44 -8.50
CA ASP A 54 5.57 -8.14 -9.36
C ASP A 54 6.89 -8.44 -8.63
N GLU A 55 7.38 -7.50 -7.83
CA GLU A 55 8.60 -7.64 -7.02
C GLU A 55 8.41 -8.61 -5.84
N LEU A 56 7.23 -8.62 -5.21
CA LEU A 56 6.89 -9.54 -4.12
C LEU A 56 6.94 -11.00 -4.58
N PHE A 57 6.44 -11.29 -5.78
CA PHE A 57 6.41 -12.64 -6.33
C PHE A 57 7.76 -13.07 -6.92
N ASP A 58 8.54 -12.15 -7.47
CA ASP A 58 9.92 -12.42 -7.88
C ASP A 58 10.81 -12.75 -6.66
N ALA A 59 10.63 -12.03 -5.54
CA ALA A 59 11.30 -12.31 -4.28
C ALA A 59 10.94 -13.69 -3.67
N SER A 60 9.74 -14.20 -3.96
CA SER A 60 9.31 -15.55 -3.56
C SER A 60 9.81 -16.65 -4.50
N GLY A 61 10.42 -16.32 -5.64
CA GLY A 61 10.91 -17.24 -6.67
C GLY A 61 12.13 -18.09 -6.30
N THR A 62 12.57 -18.08 -5.03
CA THR A 62 13.50 -19.08 -4.49
C THR A 62 12.70 -20.22 -3.86
N ALA A 63 12.16 -21.11 -4.69
CA ALA A 63 11.62 -22.41 -4.26
C ALA A 63 12.07 -23.52 -5.22
#